data_AF-A0A6I9PN77-F1
#
_entry.id   AF-A0A6I9PN77-F1
#
_cell.length_a   1.000
_cell.length_b   1.000
_cell.length_c   1.000
_cell.angle_alpha   90.00
_cell.angle_beta   90.00
_cell.angle_gamma   90.00
#
_symmetry.space_group_name_H-M   'P 1'
#
loop_
_entity.id
_entity.type
_entity.pdbx_description
1 polymer ?
#
loop_
_entity_poly.entity_id
_entity_poly.type
_entity_poly.pdbx_seq_one_letter_code
_entity_poly.pdbx_strand_id
1 'polypeptide(L)'
;VTSVSGNKASLYKYVFPPELECPTLAIIGLVQPLGAIMPISEMQARWATRVFKGCTKLPPVASMLKDVQCKQETMAKRYVPSQRHTIQVDYLNYMDEIAGRLGVRPNIPRLLLTDPRLGLKVLFGPGTPYQYRLKGPGKWAGARQAIFTQWERVAQPMQTRPCDDPQTKRSFIWPLIMSAAVVGWAAYVNRNNLPTALLDNIIVYLPAQD
;
A
#
# COMPACT_ATOMS: atom_id res chain seq x y z
N VAL A 1 -25.96 -24.29 3.20
CA VAL A 1 -26.21 -23.01 2.50
C VAL A 1 -26.07 -21.92 3.54
N THR A 2 -25.15 -20.96 3.36
CA THR A 2 -24.89 -19.90 4.36
C THR A 2 -26.18 -19.15 4.67
N SER A 3 -26.56 -19.11 5.95
CA SER A 3 -27.75 -18.36 6.36
C SER A 3 -27.48 -16.85 6.21
N VAL A 4 -28.45 -16.14 5.64
CA VAL A 4 -28.41 -14.68 5.49
C VAL A 4 -29.54 -14.11 6.32
N SER A 5 -29.21 -13.28 7.31
CA SER A 5 -30.19 -12.60 8.15
C SER A 5 -29.84 -11.11 8.27
N GLY A 6 -30.83 -10.24 8.05
CA GLY A 6 -30.63 -8.79 8.14
C GLY A 6 -29.52 -8.24 7.23
N ASN A 7 -29.39 -8.78 6.01
CA ASN A 7 -28.33 -8.44 5.04
C ASN A 7 -26.89 -8.73 5.54
N LYS A 8 -26.73 -9.63 6.52
CA LYS A 8 -25.43 -10.14 6.96
C LYS A 8 -25.21 -11.53 6.39
N ALA A 9 -24.14 -11.69 5.62
CA ALA A 9 -23.66 -12.98 5.13
C ALA A 9 -22.32 -13.30 5.79
N SER A 10 -22.25 -14.42 6.49
CA SER A 10 -21.03 -14.88 7.17
C SER A 10 -20.08 -15.56 6.18
N LEU A 11 -19.37 -14.74 5.40
CA LEU A 11 -18.45 -15.19 4.36
C LEU A 11 -17.01 -14.85 4.72
N TYR A 12 -16.11 -15.83 4.66
CA TYR A 12 -14.68 -15.61 4.82
C TYR A 12 -14.18 -14.66 3.73
N LYS A 13 -13.68 -13.50 4.19
CA LYS A 13 -13.26 -12.37 3.35
C LYS A 13 -14.32 -11.91 2.35
N TYR A 14 -15.62 -12.11 2.64
CA TYR A 14 -16.72 -11.85 1.72
C TYR A 14 -16.70 -12.67 0.41
N VAL A 15 -16.01 -13.82 0.42
CA VAL A 15 -15.87 -14.70 -0.75
C VAL A 15 -16.36 -16.12 -0.47
N PHE A 16 -15.83 -16.77 0.57
CA PHE A 16 -16.04 -18.20 0.78
C PHE A 16 -16.99 -18.49 1.95
N PRO A 17 -17.98 -19.39 1.77
CA PRO A 17 -18.73 -19.96 2.89
C PRO A 17 -17.82 -20.78 3.80
N PRO A 18 -17.65 -20.45 5.10
CA PRO A 18 -16.79 -21.20 6.00
C PRO A 18 -17.31 -22.61 6.34
N GLU A 19 -18.63 -22.80 6.23
CA GLU A 19 -19.34 -24.04 6.61
C GLU A 19 -19.23 -25.16 5.56
N LEU A 20 -18.70 -24.87 4.37
CA LEU A 20 -18.51 -25.88 3.35
C LEU A 20 -17.26 -26.71 3.66
N GLU A 21 -17.43 -28.04 3.69
CA GLU A 21 -16.31 -28.98 3.85
C GLU A 21 -15.30 -28.86 2.70
N CYS A 22 -15.80 -28.70 1.48
CA CYS A 22 -15.00 -28.49 0.28
C CYS A 22 -15.16 -27.05 -0.24
N PRO A 23 -14.07 -26.29 -0.46
CA PRO A 23 -14.16 -24.91 -0.90
C PRO A 23 -14.41 -24.82 -2.42
N THR A 24 -15.56 -25.30 -2.89
CA THR A 24 -15.96 -25.36 -4.31
C THR A 24 -16.91 -24.24 -4.74
N LEU A 25 -17.36 -23.41 -3.79
CA LEU A 25 -18.22 -22.26 -4.03
C LEU A 25 -17.53 -20.97 -3.55
N ALA A 26 -17.58 -19.94 -4.39
CA ALA A 26 -17.09 -18.60 -4.08
C ALA A 26 -18.10 -17.57 -4.60
N ILE A 27 -18.36 -16.56 -3.79
CA ILE A 27 -19.23 -15.42 -4.14
C ILE A 27 -18.32 -14.24 -4.47
N ILE A 28 -18.49 -13.67 -5.66
CA ILE A 28 -17.63 -12.60 -6.18
C ILE A 28 -18.45 -11.31 -6.26
N GLY A 29 -17.87 -10.20 -5.83
CA GLY A 29 -18.48 -8.87 -5.88
C GLY A 29 -19.51 -8.59 -4.79
N LEU A 30 -19.72 -9.50 -3.81
CA LEU A 30 -20.60 -9.24 -2.67
C LEU A 30 -19.88 -8.42 -1.58
N VAL A 31 -19.47 -7.21 -1.94
CA VAL A 31 -18.76 -6.26 -1.08
C VAL A 31 -19.13 -4.82 -1.46
N GLN A 32 -19.11 -3.92 -0.49
CA GLN A 32 -19.30 -2.48 -0.71
C GLN A 32 -18.02 -1.73 -0.35
N PRO A 33 -17.11 -1.53 -1.32
CA PRO A 33 -15.85 -0.86 -1.05
C PRO A 33 -15.97 0.66 -1.01
N LEU A 34 -15.11 1.28 -0.20
CA LEU A 34 -14.70 2.68 -0.38
C LEU A 34 -13.69 2.76 -1.53
N GLY A 35 -14.17 2.55 -2.77
CA GLY A 35 -13.37 2.52 -3.98
C GLY A 35 -14.07 1.78 -5.13
N ALA A 36 -13.33 1.40 -6.16
CA ALA A 36 -13.90 0.68 -7.30
C ALA A 36 -14.14 -0.81 -6.99
N ILE A 37 -15.31 -1.33 -7.35
CA ILE A 37 -15.65 -2.76 -7.17
C ILE A 37 -15.04 -3.67 -8.25
N MET A 38 -14.80 -3.16 -9.45
CA MET A 38 -14.28 -3.96 -10.56
C MET A 38 -12.91 -4.59 -10.25
N PRO A 39 -11.91 -3.86 -9.72
CA PRO A 39 -10.64 -4.47 -9.33
C PRO A 39 -10.76 -5.44 -8.17
N ILE A 40 -11.66 -5.18 -7.23
CA ILE A 40 -11.90 -6.10 -6.11
C ILE A 40 -12.46 -7.42 -6.62
N SER A 41 -13.46 -7.38 -7.50
CA SER A 41 -14.08 -8.56 -8.09
C SER A 41 -13.06 -9.37 -8.90
N GLU A 42 -12.18 -8.70 -9.65
CA GLU A 42 -11.07 -9.34 -10.36
C GLU A 42 -10.09 -10.05 -9.41
N MET A 43 -9.70 -9.40 -8.31
CA MET A 43 -8.82 -10.00 -7.29
C MET A 43 -9.47 -11.17 -6.57
N GLN A 44 -10.76 -11.06 -6.21
CA GLN A 44 -11.53 -12.15 -5.63
C GLN A 44 -11.60 -13.34 -6.60
N ALA A 45 -11.87 -13.11 -7.88
CA ALA A 45 -11.92 -14.17 -8.89
C ALA A 45 -10.56 -14.86 -9.10
N ARG A 46 -9.46 -14.08 -9.12
CA ARG A 46 -8.10 -14.63 -9.16
C ARG A 46 -7.79 -15.53 -7.97
N TRP A 47 -8.23 -15.14 -6.78
CA TRP A 47 -8.05 -15.95 -5.59
C TRP A 47 -8.93 -17.20 -5.62
N ALA A 48 -10.21 -17.05 -5.96
CA ALA A 48 -11.18 -18.14 -6.04
C ALA A 48 -10.74 -19.26 -6.98
N THR A 49 -10.35 -18.92 -8.21
CA THR A 49 -9.87 -19.91 -9.20
C THR A 49 -8.64 -20.68 -8.72
N ARG A 50 -7.73 -20.05 -7.97
CA ARG A 50 -6.57 -20.73 -7.39
C ARG A 50 -6.92 -21.64 -6.22
N VAL A 51 -7.94 -21.28 -5.44
CA VAL A 51 -8.48 -22.15 -4.39
C VAL A 51 -9.14 -23.37 -5.02
N PHE A 52 -9.98 -23.18 -6.04
CA PHE A 52 -10.63 -24.28 -6.76
C PHE A 52 -9.62 -25.23 -7.42
N LYS A 53 -8.53 -24.68 -7.97
CA LYS A 53 -7.42 -25.48 -8.52
C LYS A 53 -6.58 -26.18 -7.43
N GLY A 54 -6.76 -25.86 -6.16
CA GLY A 54 -5.94 -26.37 -5.05
C GLY A 54 -4.55 -25.73 -4.93
N CYS A 55 -4.25 -24.69 -5.71
CA CYS A 55 -2.99 -23.93 -5.62
C CYS A 55 -2.89 -23.05 -4.36
N THR A 56 -4.02 -22.78 -3.71
CA THR A 56 -4.10 -21.97 -2.49
C THR A 56 -5.11 -22.63 -1.56
N LYS A 57 -4.71 -22.94 -0.31
CA LYS A 57 -5.61 -23.55 0.67
C LYS A 57 -6.24 -22.49 1.56
N LEU A 58 -7.52 -22.67 1.89
CA LEU A 58 -8.18 -21.87 2.92
C LEU A 58 -7.70 -22.30 4.31
N PRO A 59 -7.68 -21.38 5.30
CA PRO A 59 -7.35 -21.75 6.67
C PRO A 59 -8.47 -22.60 7.31
N PRO A 60 -8.24 -23.18 8.50
CA PRO A 60 -9.27 -23.91 9.22
C PRO A 60 -10.54 -23.09 9.47
N VAL A 61 -11.69 -23.76 9.54
CA VAL A 61 -13.02 -23.13 9.72
C VAL A 61 -13.06 -22.18 10.92
N ALA A 62 -12.49 -22.58 12.06
CA ALA A 62 -12.42 -21.75 13.25
C ALA A 62 -11.69 -20.41 12.99
N SER A 63 -10.60 -20.43 12.21
CA SER A 63 -9.87 -19.22 11.83
C SER A 63 -10.67 -18.35 10.86
N MET A 64 -11.41 -18.96 9.93
CA MET A 64 -12.29 -18.25 9.01
C MET A 64 -13.42 -17.53 9.75
N LEU A 65 -14.09 -18.21 10.70
CA LEU A 65 -15.16 -17.64 11.51
C LEU A 65 -14.65 -16.52 12.43
N LYS A 66 -13.49 -16.71 13.06
CA LYS A 66 -12.86 -15.66 13.87
C LYS A 66 -12.57 -14.40 13.06
N ASP A 67 -12.13 -14.56 11.81
CA ASP A 67 -11.92 -13.42 10.91
C ASP A 67 -13.22 -12.70 10.56
N VAL A 68 -14.28 -13.45 10.24
CA VAL A 68 -15.61 -12.89 9.98
C VAL A 68 -16.10 -12.07 11.17
N GLN A 69 -15.99 -12.62 12.38
CA GLN A 69 -16.38 -11.93 13.61
C GLN A 69 -15.57 -10.64 13.81
N CYS A 70 -14.24 -10.71 13.69
CA CYS A 70 -13.37 -9.55 13.85
C CYS A 70 -13.70 -8.43 12.85
N LYS A 71 -14.02 -8.78 11.60
CA LYS A 71 -14.45 -7.80 10.58
C LYS A 71 -15.81 -7.19 10.91
N GLN A 72 -16.77 -8.00 11.37
CA GLN A 72 -18.08 -7.51 11.80
C GLN A 72 -17.97 -6.53 12.98
N GLU A 73 -17.15 -6.85 13.97
CA GLU A 73 -16.89 -5.97 15.12
C GLU A 73 -16.21 -4.66 14.71
N THR A 74 -15.20 -4.73 13.84
CA THR A 74 -14.50 -3.55 13.30
C THR A 74 -15.44 -2.64 12.52
N MET A 75 -16.32 -3.22 11.71
CA MET A 75 -17.32 -2.50 10.94
C MET A 75 -18.36 -1.85 11.86
N ALA A 76 -18.84 -2.55 12.88
CA ALA A 76 -19.80 -2.02 13.86
C ALA A 76 -19.24 -0.84 14.67
N LYS A 77 -17.92 -0.80 14.91
CA LYS A 77 -17.26 0.35 15.56
C LYS A 77 -17.16 1.58 14.67
N ARG A 78 -17.10 1.40 13.35
CA ARG A 78 -16.84 2.48 12.39
C ARG A 78 -18.10 3.03 11.71
N TYR A 79 -19.11 2.19 11.49
CA TYR A 79 -20.30 2.54 10.73
C TYR A 79 -21.57 2.41 11.57
N VAL A 80 -22.56 3.25 11.23
CA VAL A 80 -23.89 3.21 11.85
C VAL A 80 -24.53 1.84 11.61
N PRO A 81 -25.07 1.17 12.65
CA PRO A 81 -25.73 -0.12 12.52
C PRO A 81 -26.99 0.02 11.65
N SER A 82 -26.85 -0.30 10.36
CA SER A 82 -27.93 -0.26 9.38
C SER A 82 -27.75 -1.40 8.39
N GLN A 83 -28.82 -1.80 7.70
CA GLN A 83 -28.74 -2.82 6.66
C GLN A 83 -27.86 -2.40 5.46
N ARG A 84 -27.61 -1.10 5.30
CA ARG A 84 -26.67 -0.60 4.29
C ARG A 84 -25.22 -0.80 4.70
N HIS A 85 -24.93 -0.95 5.99
CA HIS A 85 -23.57 -1.04 6.52
C HIS A 85 -23.17 -2.45 6.99
N THR A 86 -23.36 -3.46 6.13
CA THR A 86 -23.09 -4.88 6.47
C THR A 86 -21.89 -5.50 5.75
N ILE A 87 -21.38 -4.88 4.68
CA ILE A 87 -20.33 -5.46 3.81
C ILE A 87 -19.27 -4.42 3.38
N GLN A 88 -19.02 -3.42 4.22
CA GLN A 88 -18.10 -2.32 3.95
C GLN A 88 -16.64 -2.77 4.03
N VAL A 89 -15.85 -2.34 3.05
CA VAL A 89 -14.40 -2.57 3.06
C VAL A 89 -13.63 -1.34 2.62
N ASP A 90 -12.49 -1.09 3.25
CA ASP A 90 -11.53 -0.11 2.72
C ASP A 90 -10.80 -0.74 1.53
N TYR A 91 -10.82 -0.06 0.38
CA TYR A 91 -10.31 -0.59 -0.88
C TYR A 91 -8.85 -1.09 -0.78
N LEU A 92 -7.92 -0.25 -0.31
CA LEU A 92 -6.50 -0.61 -0.25
C LEU A 92 -6.24 -1.76 0.73
N ASN A 93 -6.82 -1.70 1.93
CA ASN A 93 -6.65 -2.73 2.96
C ASN A 93 -7.14 -4.08 2.47
N TYR A 94 -8.33 -4.12 1.86
CA TYR A 94 -8.92 -5.34 1.33
C TYR A 94 -8.11 -5.89 0.15
N MET A 95 -7.72 -5.03 -0.79
CA MET A 95 -6.94 -5.44 -1.96
C MET A 95 -5.57 -6.01 -1.54
N ASP A 96 -4.87 -5.38 -0.59
CA ASP A 96 -3.60 -5.88 -0.04
C ASP A 96 -3.75 -7.21 0.70
N GLU A 97 -4.86 -7.39 1.40
CA GLU A 97 -5.19 -8.63 2.11
C GLU A 97 -5.37 -9.81 1.14
N ILE A 98 -6.18 -9.64 0.09
CA ILE A 98 -6.36 -10.65 -0.96
C ILE A 98 -5.07 -10.84 -1.76
N ALA A 99 -4.34 -9.76 -2.05
CA ALA A 99 -3.06 -9.82 -2.72
C ALA A 99 -2.00 -10.59 -1.93
N GLY A 100 -2.05 -10.53 -0.60
CA GLY A 100 -1.23 -11.34 0.30
C GLY A 100 -1.50 -12.84 0.12
N ARG A 101 -2.77 -13.23 0.04
CA ARG A 101 -3.18 -14.64 -0.22
C ARG A 101 -2.75 -15.14 -1.59
N LEU A 102 -2.73 -14.24 -2.58
CA LEU A 102 -2.30 -14.52 -3.94
C LEU A 102 -0.77 -14.46 -4.13
N GLY A 103 -0.02 -13.90 -3.19
CA GLY A 103 1.41 -13.62 -3.34
C GLY A 103 1.74 -12.48 -4.32
N VAL A 104 0.76 -11.64 -4.66
CA VAL A 104 0.91 -10.53 -5.63
C VAL A 104 1.02 -9.17 -4.96
N ARG A 105 0.92 -9.10 -3.62
CA ARG A 105 1.03 -7.85 -2.86
C ARG A 105 2.39 -7.18 -3.08
N PRO A 106 2.47 -5.92 -3.56
CA PRO A 106 3.73 -5.23 -3.77
C PRO A 106 4.49 -5.12 -2.44
N ASN A 107 5.79 -5.45 -2.44
CA ASN A 107 6.65 -5.27 -1.28
C ASN A 107 7.40 -3.94 -1.45
N ILE A 108 6.90 -2.89 -0.79
CA ILE A 108 7.38 -1.52 -1.02
C ILE A 108 8.86 -1.35 -0.64
N PRO A 109 9.36 -1.81 0.52
CA PRO A 109 10.78 -1.72 0.83
C PRO A 109 11.67 -2.37 -0.23
N ARG A 110 11.32 -3.59 -0.67
CA ARG A 110 12.07 -4.28 -1.73
C ARG A 110 11.99 -3.53 -3.05
N LEU A 111 10.83 -2.97 -3.37
CA LEU A 111 10.62 -2.20 -4.59
C LEU A 111 11.45 -0.93 -4.60
N LEU A 112 11.56 -0.23 -3.47
CA LEU A 112 12.42 0.95 -3.31
C LEU A 112 13.90 0.63 -3.51
N LEU A 113 14.34 -0.58 -3.14
CA LEU A 113 15.72 -1.04 -3.36
C LEU A 113 15.98 -1.42 -4.83
N THR A 114 15.03 -2.08 -5.51
CA THR A 114 15.24 -2.60 -6.88
C THR A 114 14.89 -1.61 -7.98
N ASP A 115 13.81 -0.85 -7.81
CA ASP A 115 13.34 0.18 -8.75
C ASP A 115 12.77 1.35 -7.94
N PRO A 116 13.64 2.26 -7.43
CA PRO A 116 13.22 3.33 -6.53
C PRO A 116 12.16 4.24 -7.15
N ARG A 117 12.18 4.46 -8.47
CA ARG A 117 11.18 5.29 -9.15
C ARG A 117 9.79 4.64 -9.10
N LEU A 118 9.72 3.34 -9.39
CA LEU A 118 8.47 2.60 -9.28
C LEU A 118 8.02 2.50 -7.82
N GLY A 119 8.95 2.25 -6.88
CA GLY A 119 8.67 2.20 -5.45
C GLY A 119 8.05 3.49 -4.92
N LEU A 120 8.62 4.64 -5.27
CA LEU A 120 8.08 5.95 -4.89
C LEU A 120 6.70 6.21 -5.52
N LYS A 121 6.48 5.84 -6.79
CA LYS A 121 5.16 5.98 -7.43
C LYS A 121 4.09 5.07 -6.81
N VAL A 122 4.44 3.87 -6.35
CA VAL A 122 3.48 2.99 -5.68
C VAL A 122 3.22 3.45 -4.23
N LEU A 123 4.23 3.99 -3.54
CA LEU A 123 4.10 4.45 -2.16
C LEU A 123 3.34 5.78 -2.04
N PHE A 124 3.67 6.76 -2.89
CA PHE A 124 3.14 8.14 -2.82
C PHE A 124 2.14 8.48 -3.94
N GLY A 125 1.99 7.61 -4.93
CA GLY A 125 1.05 7.80 -6.03
C GLY A 125 -0.33 7.21 -5.76
N PRO A 126 -1.24 7.27 -6.74
CA PRO A 126 -2.57 6.72 -6.61
C PRO A 126 -2.53 5.18 -6.56
N GLY A 127 -3.36 4.60 -5.69
CA GLY A 127 -3.48 3.16 -5.49
C GLY A 127 -4.19 2.43 -6.64
N THR A 128 -3.59 2.43 -7.83
CA THR A 128 -4.17 1.82 -9.03
C THR A 128 -4.00 0.30 -9.06
N PRO A 129 -4.96 -0.43 -9.65
CA PRO A 129 -4.95 -1.90 -9.62
C PRO A 129 -3.78 -2.54 -10.38
N TYR A 130 -3.12 -1.78 -11.26
CA TYR A 130 -1.91 -2.22 -11.97
C TYR A 130 -0.82 -2.72 -11.00
N GLN A 131 -0.76 -2.19 -9.78
CA GLN A 131 0.24 -2.59 -8.77
C GLN A 131 0.15 -4.08 -8.40
N TYR A 132 -1.04 -4.68 -8.44
CA TYR A 132 -1.28 -6.10 -8.14
C TYR A 132 -0.97 -7.04 -9.32
N ARG A 133 -0.42 -6.49 -10.40
CA ARG A 133 0.07 -7.20 -11.59
C ARG A 133 1.57 -7.00 -11.81
N LEU A 134 2.28 -6.34 -10.90
CA LEU A 134 3.74 -6.13 -10.99
C LEU A 134 4.54 -7.41 -10.76
N LYS A 135 4.02 -8.35 -9.96
CA LYS A 135 4.68 -9.62 -9.64
C LYS A 135 3.67 -10.74 -9.37
N GLY A 136 4.19 -11.95 -9.22
CA GLY A 136 3.41 -13.13 -8.86
C GLY A 136 2.58 -13.69 -10.03
N PRO A 137 1.64 -14.61 -9.76
CA PRO A 137 0.85 -15.26 -10.80
C PRO A 137 -0.03 -14.25 -11.55
N GLY A 138 0.05 -14.29 -12.89
CA GLY A 138 -0.65 -13.34 -13.76
C GLY A 138 0.02 -11.97 -13.84
N LYS A 139 1.34 -11.88 -13.59
CA LYS A 139 2.15 -10.68 -13.83
C LYS A 139 1.91 -10.15 -15.25
N TRP A 140 1.74 -8.84 -15.39
CA TRP A 140 1.56 -8.18 -16.67
C TRP A 140 2.77 -7.29 -16.99
N ALA A 141 3.41 -7.51 -18.14
CA ALA A 141 4.60 -6.77 -18.55
C ALA A 141 4.35 -5.24 -18.64
N GLY A 142 3.15 -4.85 -19.07
CA GLY A 142 2.74 -3.44 -19.17
C GLY A 142 2.41 -2.76 -17.84
N ALA A 143 2.37 -3.49 -16.72
CA ALA A 143 1.93 -2.93 -15.43
C ALA A 143 2.78 -1.74 -14.97
N ARG A 144 4.11 -1.85 -15.15
CA ARG A 144 5.03 -0.76 -14.83
C ARG A 144 4.75 0.46 -15.69
N GLN A 145 4.69 0.29 -17.01
CA GLN A 145 4.42 1.40 -17.92
C GLN A 145 3.07 2.06 -17.62
N ALA A 146 2.03 1.26 -17.37
CA ALA A 146 0.71 1.76 -17.02
C ALA A 146 0.72 2.66 -15.78
N ILE A 147 1.47 2.30 -14.73
CA ILE A 147 1.63 3.14 -13.52
C ILE A 147 2.37 4.44 -13.85
N PHE A 148 3.34 4.41 -14.76
CA PHE A 148 4.12 5.59 -15.09
C PHE A 148 3.31 6.60 -15.90
N THR A 149 2.52 6.14 -16.87
CA THR A 149 1.75 6.95 -17.83
C THR A 149 0.28 7.13 -17.45
N GLN A 150 -0.12 6.76 -16.23
CA GLN A 150 -1.51 6.89 -15.79
C GLN A 150 -2.02 8.34 -15.81
N TRP A 151 -1.19 9.30 -15.41
CA TRP A 151 -1.58 10.71 -15.40
C TRP A 151 -1.71 11.30 -16.79
N GLU A 152 -0.88 10.84 -17.74
CA GLU A 152 -1.04 11.18 -19.15
C GLU A 152 -2.42 10.73 -19.63
N ARG A 153 -2.78 9.45 -19.44
CA ARG A 153 -4.10 8.93 -19.87
C ARG A 153 -5.29 9.63 -19.20
N VAL A 154 -5.13 10.13 -17.98
CA VAL A 154 -6.16 10.92 -17.29
C VAL A 154 -6.26 12.33 -17.89
N ALA A 155 -5.13 12.96 -18.22
CA ALA A 155 -5.09 14.31 -18.78
C ALA A 155 -5.52 14.36 -20.25
N GLN A 156 -5.15 13.36 -21.05
CA GLN A 156 -5.43 13.30 -22.50
C GLN A 156 -6.88 13.63 -22.88
N PRO A 157 -7.93 13.00 -22.31
CA PRO A 157 -9.31 13.34 -22.66
C PRO A 157 -9.75 14.72 -22.18
N MET A 158 -9.02 15.33 -21.23
CA MET A 158 -9.29 16.68 -20.72
C MET A 158 -8.56 17.77 -21.52
N GLN A 159 -7.49 17.41 -22.24
CA GLN A 159 -6.67 18.30 -23.06
C GLN A 159 -7.19 18.38 -24.50
N THR A 160 -8.45 18.75 -24.68
CA THR A 160 -9.09 18.85 -26.00
C THR A 160 -8.60 20.03 -26.84
N ARG A 161 -7.84 20.96 -26.22
CA ARG A 161 -7.20 22.09 -26.89
C ARG A 161 -5.67 21.98 -26.73
N PRO A 162 -4.90 22.01 -27.82
CA PRO A 162 -3.45 22.12 -27.74
C PRO A 162 -3.07 23.49 -27.16
N CYS A 163 -2.29 23.48 -26.10
CA CYS A 163 -1.66 24.65 -25.50
C CYS A 163 -0.14 24.42 -25.51
N ASP A 164 0.64 25.48 -25.60
CA ASP A 164 2.08 25.38 -25.45
C ASP A 164 2.41 24.84 -24.05
N ASP A 165 3.28 23.83 -23.99
CA ASP A 165 3.70 23.28 -22.70
C ASP A 165 4.38 24.38 -21.87
N PRO A 166 4.03 24.53 -20.58
CA PRO A 166 4.69 25.49 -19.73
C PRO A 166 6.19 25.17 -19.68
N GLN A 167 7.03 26.13 -20.09
CA GLN A 167 8.47 25.98 -20.05
C GLN A 167 8.89 25.59 -18.63
N THR A 168 9.55 24.42 -18.50
CA THR A 168 10.01 23.92 -17.21
C THR A 168 11.11 24.84 -16.69
N LYS A 169 10.76 25.81 -15.85
CA LYS A 169 11.73 26.65 -15.17
C LYS A 169 12.42 25.80 -14.10
N ARG A 170 13.62 25.28 -14.40
CA ARG A 170 14.50 24.67 -13.40
C ARG A 170 14.87 25.76 -12.39
N SER A 171 14.25 25.71 -11.21
CA SER A 171 14.62 26.59 -10.11
C SER A 171 15.92 26.09 -9.47
N PHE A 172 17.00 26.83 -9.66
CA PHE A 172 18.29 26.58 -9.00
C PHE A 172 18.29 26.98 -7.51
N ILE A 173 17.19 27.54 -7.01
CA ILE A 173 17.07 28.00 -5.62
C ILE A 173 17.14 26.82 -4.64
N TRP A 174 16.45 25.72 -4.92
CA TRP A 174 16.45 24.54 -4.06
C TRP A 174 17.83 23.87 -3.91
N PRO A 175 18.61 23.60 -4.98
CA PRO A 175 19.96 23.07 -4.82
C PRO A 175 20.89 24.05 -4.10
N LEU A 176 20.72 25.37 -4.29
CA LEU A 176 21.48 26.39 -3.55
C LEU A 176 21.16 26.36 -2.05
N ILE A 177 19.88 26.33 -1.65
CA ILE A 177 19.47 26.22 -0.24
C ILE A 177 20.04 24.94 0.40
N MET A 178 19.95 23.80 -0.30
CA MET A 178 20.50 22.54 0.20
C MET A 178 22.02 22.61 0.36
N SER A 179 22.73 23.21 -0.59
CA SER A 179 24.19 23.38 -0.48
C SER A 179 24.58 24.29 0.69
N ALA A 180 23.88 25.40 0.89
CA ALA A 180 24.10 26.30 2.03
C ALA A 180 23.81 25.61 3.37
N ALA A 181 22.75 24.79 3.45
CA ALA A 181 22.44 24.01 4.64
C ALA A 181 23.53 22.97 4.96
N VAL A 182 24.06 22.28 3.94
CA VAL A 182 25.15 21.31 4.11
C VAL A 182 26.45 22.00 4.54
N VAL A 183 26.80 23.15 3.94
CA VAL A 183 27.98 23.93 4.34
C VAL A 183 27.80 24.49 5.76
N GLY A 184 26.62 25.00 6.11
CA GLY A 184 26.30 25.47 7.45
C GLY A 184 26.39 24.36 8.50
N TRP A 185 25.86 23.16 8.20
CA TRP A 185 26.01 21.98 9.05
C TRP A 185 27.49 21.61 9.21
N ALA A 186 28.23 21.50 8.11
CA ALA A 186 29.65 21.15 8.15
C ALA A 186 30.47 22.16 8.96
N ALA A 187 30.19 23.46 8.81
CA ALA A 187 30.82 24.54 9.58
C ALA A 187 30.44 24.47 11.07
N TYR A 188 29.19 24.16 11.40
CA TYR A 188 28.73 23.97 12.78
C TYR A 188 29.41 22.77 13.45
N VAL A 189 29.47 21.63 12.76
CA VAL A 189 30.16 20.43 13.24
C VAL A 189 31.66 20.69 13.37
N ASN A 190 32.29 21.36 12.41
CA ASN A 190 33.71 21.73 12.49
C ASN A 190 33.98 22.72 13.64
N ARG A 191 33.06 23.66 13.91
CA ARG A 191 33.15 24.61 15.03
C ARG A 191 32.96 23.95 16.39
N ASN A 192 32.07 22.96 16.49
CA ASN A 192 31.83 22.22 17.73
C ASN A 192 32.86 21.10 17.95
N ASN A 193 33.50 20.60 16.89
CA ASN A 193 34.65 19.70 16.94
C ASN A 193 36.00 20.45 16.93
N LEU A 194 35.98 21.79 16.99
CA LEU A 194 37.17 22.61 17.18
C LEU A 194 37.66 22.39 18.62
N PRO A 195 38.91 21.95 18.81
CA PRO A 195 39.09 20.77 19.62
C PRO A 195 39.26 21.10 21.11
N THR A 196 38.58 20.28 21.90
CA THR A 196 39.00 19.79 23.23
C THR A 196 40.50 19.48 23.32
N ALA A 197 41.21 19.29 22.20
CA ALA A 197 42.67 19.20 22.14
C ALA A 197 43.43 20.48 22.55
N LEU A 198 42.82 21.68 22.51
CA LEU A 198 43.43 22.87 23.13
C LEU A 198 43.22 22.88 24.65
N LEU A 199 42.12 22.31 25.16
CA LEU A 199 41.84 22.20 26.59
C LEU A 199 42.66 21.08 27.25
N ASP A 200 42.88 19.95 26.57
CA ASP A 200 43.73 18.86 27.07
C ASP A 200 45.21 19.28 27.20
N ASN A 201 45.69 20.16 26.32
CA ASN A 201 47.04 20.75 26.41
C ASN A 201 47.16 21.81 27.53
N ILE A 202 46.06 22.37 28.02
CA ILE A 202 46.04 23.34 29.13
C ILE A 202 45.95 22.63 30.49
N ILE A 203 45.27 21.48 30.57
CA ILE A 203 45.13 20.71 31.82
C ILE A 203 46.47 20.09 32.27
N VAL A 204 47.40 19.81 31.34
CA VAL A 204 48.76 19.33 31.67
C VAL A 204 49.62 20.38 32.40
N TYR A 205 49.25 21.67 32.36
CA TYR A 205 50.00 22.78 32.96
C TYR A 205 49.37 23.35 34.25
N LEU A 206 48.29 22.78 34.77
CA LEU A 206 47.68 23.23 36.03
C LEU A 206 48.25 22.45 37.22
N PRO A 207 48.82 23.13 38.24
CA PRO A 207 49.33 22.45 39.43
C PRO A 207 48.17 21.86 40.24
N ALA A 208 48.34 20.64 40.74
CA ALA A 208 47.49 20.08 41.77
C ALA A 208 47.59 20.97 43.02
N GLN A 209 46.46 21.53 43.45
CA GLN A 209 46.34 22.16 44.76
C GLN A 209 45.73 21.15 45.74
N ASP A 210 46.50 20.89 46.80
CA ASP A 210 46.10 20.22 48.04
C ASP A 210 44.98 20.97 48.78
#